data_AF-E0VB71-F1
#
_entry.id   AF-E0VB71-F1
#
_cell.length_a   1.000
_cell.length_b   1.000
_cell.length_c   1.000
_cell.angle_alpha   90.00
_cell.angle_beta   90.00
_cell.angle_gamma   90.00
#
_symmetry.space_group_name_H-M   'P 1'
#
loop_
_entity.id
_entity.type
_entity.pdbx_description
1 polymer ?
#
loop_
_entity_poly.entity_id
_entity_poly.type
_entity_poly.pdbx_seq_one_letter_code
_entity_poly.pdbx_strand_id
1 'polypeptide(L)'
;MSQFETLKEDEDFVDVTLSCYGQSIKAHKVVLSACSPYLKSIFKEHPCKHPVIILDNLSYKNLEAVIQFVYTGQVYVEQTDLPSFLKAAEALQIRGLSNLTNSTENFIEVIILCHIDFAI
;
A
#
# COMPACT_ATOMS: atom_id res chain seq x y z
N MET A 1 -4.67 9.74 -13.92
CA MET A 1 -4.70 9.73 -12.45
C MET A 1 -6.12 9.41 -12.02
N SER A 2 -6.29 8.51 -11.06
CA SER A 2 -7.62 8.15 -10.54
C SER A 2 -8.18 9.29 -9.66
N GLN A 3 -9.49 9.35 -9.43
CA GLN A 3 -10.06 10.39 -8.54
C GLN A 3 -9.52 10.26 -7.11
N PHE A 4 -9.34 9.03 -6.62
CA PHE A 4 -8.79 8.79 -5.28
C PHE A 4 -7.30 9.12 -5.17
N GLU A 5 -6.54 9.03 -6.26
CA GLU A 5 -5.15 9.49 -6.29
C GLU A 5 -5.08 11.01 -6.05
N THR A 6 -5.90 11.80 -6.74
CA THR A 6 -5.98 13.26 -6.52
C THR A 6 -6.41 13.59 -5.08
N LEU A 7 -7.46 12.95 -4.56
CA LEU A 7 -7.88 13.16 -3.16
C LEU A 7 -6.76 12.83 -2.17
N LYS A 8 -5.94 11.82 -2.47
CA LYS A 8 -4.81 11.42 -1.64
C LYS A 8 -3.64 12.41 -1.71
N GLU A 9 -3.39 13.02 -2.85
CA GLU A 9 -2.37 14.06 -3.05
C GLU A 9 -2.75 15.36 -2.33
N ASP A 10 -4.03 15.76 -2.44
CA ASP A 10 -4.58 16.95 -1.78
C ASP A 10 -4.85 16.75 -0.28
N GLU A 11 -4.68 15.51 0.22
CA GLU A 11 -5.01 15.08 1.58
C GLU A 11 -6.49 15.30 1.97
N ASP A 12 -7.39 15.35 1.00
CA ASP A 12 -8.82 15.45 1.22
C ASP A 12 -9.38 14.15 1.79
N PHE A 13 -10.26 14.24 2.79
CA PHE A 13 -10.96 13.10 3.43
C PHE A 13 -10.08 11.97 3.96
N VAL A 14 -8.76 12.19 4.11
CA VAL A 14 -7.86 11.23 4.74
C VAL A 14 -8.26 11.02 6.19
N ASP A 15 -8.39 9.75 6.59
CA ASP A 15 -8.94 9.37 7.89
C ASP A 15 -8.09 8.29 8.58
N VAL A 16 -6.85 8.09 8.14
CA VAL A 16 -5.83 7.24 8.75
C VAL A 16 -4.43 7.75 8.44
N THR A 17 -3.49 7.50 9.35
CA THR A 17 -2.06 7.76 9.14
C THR A 17 -1.26 6.47 9.31
N LEU A 18 -0.39 6.16 8.37
CA LEU A 18 0.61 5.10 8.47
C LEU A 18 1.96 5.75 8.80
N SER A 19 2.55 5.39 9.94
CA SER A 19 3.78 5.98 10.45
C SER A 19 4.93 4.96 10.39
N CYS A 20 6.05 5.36 9.83
CA CYS A 20 7.24 4.51 9.64
C CYS A 20 8.49 5.35 9.90
N TYR A 21 9.28 4.97 10.92
CA TYR A 21 10.56 5.61 11.27
C TYR A 21 10.58 7.16 11.27
N GLY A 22 9.54 7.78 11.85
CA GLY A 22 9.44 9.24 11.96
C GLY A 22 8.87 9.95 10.73
N GLN A 23 8.59 9.20 9.66
CA GLN A 23 7.85 9.68 8.50
C GLN A 23 6.43 9.10 8.52
N SER A 24 5.49 9.77 7.85
CA SER A 24 4.08 9.38 7.88
C SER A 24 3.38 9.64 6.57
N ILE A 25 2.46 8.74 6.20
CA ILE A 25 1.59 8.87 5.04
C ILE A 25 0.14 8.93 5.54
N LYS A 26 -0.58 10.01 5.21
CA LYS A 26 -2.04 10.08 5.40
C LYS A 26 -2.75 9.38 4.26
N ALA A 27 -3.79 8.61 4.53
CA ALA A 27 -4.52 7.85 3.52
C ALA A 27 -5.99 7.69 3.91
N HIS A 28 -6.71 6.92 3.09
CA HIS A 28 -8.13 6.65 3.28
C HIS A 28 -8.35 5.21 3.75
N LYS A 29 -9.04 5.01 4.88
CA LYS A 29 -9.40 3.68 5.40
C LYS A 29 -10.17 2.87 4.38
N VAL A 30 -11.09 3.49 3.65
CA VAL A 30 -11.92 2.80 2.64
C VAL A 30 -11.06 2.20 1.54
N VAL A 31 -10.06 2.97 1.07
CA VAL A 31 -9.15 2.53 0.01
C VAL A 31 -8.27 1.39 0.51
N LEU A 32 -7.61 1.60 1.66
CA LEU A 32 -6.78 0.57 2.29
C LEU A 32 -7.56 -0.71 2.59
N SER A 33 -8.82 -0.60 3.02
CA SER A 33 -9.68 -1.76 3.33
C SER A 33 -10.08 -2.58 2.10
N ALA A 34 -10.20 -1.96 0.94
CA ALA A 34 -10.52 -2.66 -0.30
C ALA A 34 -9.33 -3.51 -0.78
N CYS A 35 -8.11 -3.00 -0.59
CA CYS A 35 -6.88 -3.62 -1.03
C CYS A 35 -6.23 -4.55 0.01
N SER A 36 -6.52 -4.38 1.30
CA SER A 36 -5.93 -5.14 2.40
C SER A 36 -6.99 -5.71 3.35
N PRO A 37 -7.20 -7.05 3.36
CA PRO A 37 -8.03 -7.71 4.37
C PRO A 37 -7.54 -7.45 5.80
N TYR A 38 -6.22 -7.35 5.99
CA TYR A 38 -5.58 -7.05 7.28
C TYR A 38 -5.91 -5.66 7.81
N LEU A 39 -5.72 -4.61 6.99
CA LEU A 39 -6.06 -3.26 7.41
C LEU A 39 -7.57 -3.11 7.61
N LYS A 40 -8.38 -3.77 6.76
CA LYS A 40 -9.84 -3.84 6.94
C LYS A 40 -10.22 -4.44 8.29
N SER A 41 -9.59 -5.53 8.73
CA SER A 41 -9.89 -6.13 10.03
C SER A 41 -9.48 -5.20 11.17
N ILE A 42 -8.30 -4.58 11.11
CA ILE A 42 -7.83 -3.62 12.11
C ILE A 42 -8.84 -2.47 12.29
N PHE A 43 -9.26 -1.83 11.20
CA PHE A 43 -10.17 -0.70 11.27
C PHE A 43 -11.56 -1.07 11.78
N LYS A 44 -12.03 -2.30 11.53
CA LYS A 44 -13.31 -2.79 12.03
C LYS A 44 -13.26 -3.16 13.51
N GLU A 45 -12.17 -3.79 13.95
CA GLU A 45 -11.98 -4.21 15.33
C GLU A 45 -11.69 -3.03 16.26
N HIS A 46 -11.02 -2.00 15.74
CA HIS A 46 -10.60 -0.82 16.49
C HIS A 46 -11.19 0.46 15.87
N PRO A 47 -12.50 0.71 16.01
CA PRO A 47 -13.15 1.88 15.43
C PRO A 47 -12.59 3.18 16.03
N CYS A 48 -11.95 3.97 15.19
CA CYS A 48 -11.33 5.24 15.55
C CYS A 48 -11.52 6.26 14.41
N LYS A 49 -11.67 7.55 14.76
CA LYS A 49 -11.80 8.63 13.77
C LYS A 49 -10.57 8.69 12.86
N HIS A 50 -9.37 8.68 13.44
CA HIS A 50 -8.11 8.81 12.71
C HIS A 50 -7.00 7.98 13.37
N PRO A 51 -6.97 6.65 13.18
CA PRO A 51 -5.93 5.80 13.75
C PRO A 51 -4.56 6.12 13.13
N VAL A 52 -3.54 6.06 13.96
CA VAL A 52 -2.13 6.09 13.54
C VAL A 52 -1.60 4.67 13.66
N ILE A 53 -1.31 4.02 12.53
CA ILE A 53 -0.73 2.67 12.49
C ILE A 53 0.78 2.81 12.40
N ILE A 54 1.49 2.27 13.39
CA ILE A 54 2.94 2.29 13.43
C ILE A 54 3.47 1.03 12.75
N LEU A 55 4.32 1.22 11.73
CA LEU A 55 4.93 0.17 10.92
C LEU A 55 6.45 0.24 11.11
N ASP A 56 6.95 -0.63 11.97
CA ASP A 56 8.36 -0.70 12.40
C ASP A 56 9.19 -1.70 11.58
N ASN A 57 8.56 -2.67 10.94
CA ASN A 57 9.26 -3.74 10.20
C ASN A 57 9.44 -3.45 8.70
N LEU A 58 9.17 -2.22 8.25
CA LEU A 58 9.19 -1.80 6.84
C LEU A 58 10.05 -0.55 6.65
N SER A 59 10.64 -0.36 5.47
CA SER A 59 11.24 0.94 5.13
C SER A 59 10.16 1.92 4.67
N TYR A 60 10.37 3.22 4.89
CA TYR A 60 9.47 4.25 4.38
C TYR A 60 9.32 4.19 2.85
N LYS A 61 10.42 3.95 2.12
CA LYS A 61 10.42 3.76 0.65
C LYS A 61 9.46 2.64 0.21
N ASN A 62 9.49 1.49 0.89
CA ASN A 62 8.60 0.38 0.55
C ASN A 62 7.16 0.68 0.93
N LEU A 63 6.92 1.35 2.06
CA LEU A 63 5.59 1.79 2.45
C LEU A 63 5.00 2.74 1.40
N GLU A 64 5.76 3.75 0.97
CA GLU A 64 5.35 4.70 -0.05
C GLU A 64 5.01 4.01 -1.37
N ALA A 65 5.87 3.11 -1.85
CA ALA A 65 5.63 2.30 -3.04
C ALA A 65 4.36 1.44 -2.92
N VAL A 66 4.11 0.83 -1.75
CA VAL A 66 2.88 0.05 -1.51
C VAL A 66 1.64 0.94 -1.59
N ILE A 67 1.70 2.14 -1.00
CA ILE A 67 0.57 3.08 -1.07
C ILE A 67 0.37 3.59 -2.49
N GLN A 68 1.43 3.89 -3.24
CA GLN A 68 1.33 4.24 -4.65
C GLN A 68 0.63 3.13 -5.46
N PHE A 69 1.01 1.87 -5.25
CA PHE A 69 0.35 0.73 -5.87
C PHE A 69 -1.14 0.67 -5.52
N VAL A 70 -1.50 0.90 -4.26
CA VAL A 70 -2.90 0.89 -3.80
C VAL A 70 -3.76 1.95 -4.51
N TYR A 71 -3.22 3.14 -4.79
CA TYR A 71 -3.98 4.24 -5.40
C TYR A 71 -3.99 4.23 -6.94
N THR A 72 -2.96 3.66 -7.56
CA THR A 72 -2.77 3.73 -9.02
C THR A 72 -2.90 2.38 -9.71
N GLY A 73 -2.93 1.27 -8.95
CA GLY A 73 -2.92 -0.10 -9.46
C GLY A 73 -1.58 -0.56 -10.04
N GLN A 74 -0.57 0.32 -10.03
CA GLN A 74 0.75 0.04 -10.58
C GLN A 74 1.84 0.71 -9.74
N VAL A 75 3.04 0.14 -9.77
CA VAL A 75 4.20 0.77 -9.15
C VAL A 75 5.45 0.35 -9.88
N TYR A 76 6.40 1.27 -9.96
CA TYR A 76 7.73 0.99 -10.45
C TYR A 76 8.64 0.69 -9.26
N VAL A 77 9.28 -0.48 -9.26
CA VAL A 77 10.23 -0.88 -8.22
C VAL A 77 11.50 -1.40 -8.88
N GLU A 78 12.65 -0.95 -8.38
CA GLU A 78 13.94 -1.48 -8.80
C GLU A 78 14.06 -2.95 -8.44
N GLN A 79 14.71 -3.74 -9.30
CA GLN A 79 14.86 -5.17 -9.09
C GLN A 79 15.53 -5.51 -7.74
N THR A 80 16.48 -4.68 -7.31
CA THR A 80 17.18 -4.78 -6.03
C THR A 80 16.24 -4.59 -4.83
N ASP A 81 15.21 -3.76 -4.97
CA ASP A 81 14.26 -3.44 -3.91
C ASP A 81 13.02 -4.35 -3.92
N LEU A 82 12.72 -4.99 -5.07
CA LEU A 82 11.55 -5.82 -5.27
C LEU A 82 11.30 -6.85 -4.14
N PRO A 83 12.30 -7.62 -3.65
CA PRO A 83 12.06 -8.57 -2.56
C PRO A 83 11.60 -7.88 -1.27
N SER A 84 12.14 -6.69 -0.98
CA SER A 84 11.79 -5.93 0.22
C SER A 84 10.42 -5.27 0.10
N PHE A 85 10.07 -4.80 -1.11
CA PHE A 85 8.75 -4.30 -1.45
C PHE A 85 7.68 -5.39 -1.32
N LEU A 86 7.92 -6.59 -1.89
CA LEU A 86 6.97 -7.70 -1.81
C LEU A 86 6.75 -8.17 -0.37
N LYS A 87 7.80 -8.19 0.45
CA LYS A 87 7.68 -8.45 1.90
C LYS A 87 6.81 -7.39 2.59
N ALA A 88 6.93 -6.12 2.22
CA ALA A 88 6.09 -5.06 2.76
C ALA A 88 4.62 -5.23 2.36
N ALA A 89 4.38 -5.55 1.09
CA ALA A 89 3.05 -5.81 0.58
C ALA A 89 2.41 -7.05 1.25
N GLU A 90 3.18 -8.11 1.50
CA GLU A 90 2.75 -9.30 2.23
C GLU A 90 2.42 -9.00 3.69
N ALA A 91 3.27 -8.24 4.39
CA ALA A 91 3.04 -7.83 5.78
C ALA A 91 1.74 -7.02 5.93
N LEU A 92 1.41 -6.20 4.93
CA LEU A 92 0.17 -5.45 4.86
C LEU A 92 -0.97 -6.21 4.18
N GLN A 93 -0.77 -7.47 3.78
CA GLN A 93 -1.73 -8.31 3.05
C GLN A 93 -2.37 -7.60 1.83
N ILE A 94 -1.57 -6.86 1.05
CA ILE A 94 -2.04 -6.20 -0.17
C ILE A 94 -2.41 -7.26 -1.21
N ARG A 95 -3.69 -7.27 -1.60
CA ARG A 95 -4.21 -8.14 -2.67
C ARG A 95 -3.43 -7.91 -3.96
N GLY A 96 -3.21 -8.97 -4.73
CA GLY A 96 -2.45 -8.91 -5.97
C GLY A 96 -0.93 -8.91 -5.79
N LEU A 97 -0.41 -8.59 -4.59
CA LEU A 97 1.03 -8.57 -4.29
C LEU A 97 1.47 -9.63 -3.28
N SER A 98 0.64 -9.93 -2.28
CA SER A 98 1.02 -10.75 -1.11
C SER A 98 1.43 -12.18 -1.43
N ASN A 99 1.09 -12.71 -2.62
CA ASN A 99 1.41 -14.08 -3.03
C ASN A 99 2.59 -14.16 -4.02
N LEU A 100 3.19 -13.02 -4.40
CA LEU A 100 4.25 -12.96 -5.41
C LEU A 100 5.65 -13.20 -4.84
N THR A 101 5.80 -13.38 -3.52
CA THR A 101 7.09 -13.50 -2.83
C THR A 101 7.95 -14.69 -3.27
N ASN A 102 7.37 -15.66 -3.99
CA ASN A 102 8.05 -16.86 -4.49
C ASN A 102 8.20 -16.93 -6.02
N SER A 103 7.73 -15.93 -6.78
CA SER A 103 7.74 -15.94 -8.25
C SER A 103 8.72 -14.90 -8.78
N THR A 104 9.97 -15.29 -8.98
CA THR A 104 11.03 -14.41 -9.52
C THR A 104 11.62 -15.01 -10.79
N GLU A 105 11.16 -14.57 -11.96
CA GLU A 105 11.95 -14.59 -13.19
C GLU A 105 11.83 -13.23 -13.90
N ASN A 106 12.97 -12.72 -14.37
CA ASN A 106 13.28 -11.37 -14.92
C ASN A 106 12.24 -10.85 -15.95
N PHE A 107 12.06 -9.54 -16.19
CA PHE A 107 13.07 -8.57 -16.64
C PHE A 107 12.67 -7.10 -16.38
N ILE A 108 13.66 -6.34 -15.88
CA ILE A 108 14.00 -4.91 -16.10
C ILE A 108 12.81 -3.93 -16.08
N GLU A 109 12.70 -3.18 -14.97
CA GLU A 109 11.60 -2.26 -14.65
C GLU A 109 10.28 -2.98 -14.33
N VAL A 110 10.19 -3.63 -13.16
CA VAL A 110 8.97 -4.37 -12.79
C VAL A 110 7.85 -3.37 -12.49
N ILE A 111 7.09 -3.01 -13.53
CA ILE A 111 5.75 -2.47 -13.38
C ILE A 111 4.91 -3.62 -12.86
N ILE A 112 4.58 -3.58 -11.58
CA ILE A 112 3.63 -4.55 -11.05
C ILE A 112 2.23 -4.07 -11.42
N LEU A 113 1.69 -4.62 -12.50
CA LEU A 113 0.30 -4.46 -12.89
C LEU A 113 -0.50 -5.59 -12.26
N CYS A 114 -1.42 -5.28 -11.36
CA CYS A 114 -2.45 -6.24 -11.00
C CYS A 114 -3.78 -5.75 -11.58
N HIS A 115 -4.42 -6.58 -12.41
CA HIS A 115 -5.84 -6.45 -12.71
C HIS A 115 -6.63 -6.79 -11.42
N ILE A 116 -6.61 -5.88 -10.45
CA ILE A 116 -7.73 -5.75 -9.52
C ILE A 116 -8.61 -4.72 -10.18
N ASP A 117 -9.70 -5.20 -10.77
CA ASP A 117 -10.60 -4.45 -11.65
C ASP A 117 -10.84 -3.03 -11.15
N PHE A 118 -10.14 -2.10 -11.78
CA PHE A 118 -10.12 -0.67 -11.52
C PHE A 118 -9.61 -0.30 -10.11
N ALA A 119 -8.62 0.61 -10.07
CA ALA A 119 -8.48 1.51 -8.94
C ALA A 119 -9.89 1.94 -8.50
N ILE A 120 -10.13 1.91 -7.20
CA ILE A 120 -11.42 2.27 -6.58
C ILE A 120 -12.00 3.53 -7.22
#